data_AF-A0A5C7JYI1-F1
#
_entry.id   AF-A0A5C7JYI1-F1
#
_cell.length_a   1.000
_cell.length_b   1.000
_cell.length_c   1.000
_cell.angle_alpha   90.00
_cell.angle_beta   90.00
_cell.angle_gamma   90.00
#
_symmetry.space_group_name_H-M   'P 1'
#
loop_
_entity.id
_entity.type
_entity.pdbx_description
1 polymer ?
#
loop_
_entity_poly.entity_id
_entity_poly.type
_entity_poly.pdbx_seq_one_letter_code
_entity_poly.pdbx_strand_id
1 'polypeptide(L)'
;MNNLDKQYQALLQDILENGVQKGDRTGTGTISVFGRQIRHKMSDGFPLLTTKKMPFKTIVTELLWFLRGDTNIKFLVDNNCHIWDG
;
A
#
# COMPACT_ATOMS: atom_id res chain seq x y z
N MET A 1 11.80 -14.62 -5.21
CA MET A 1 11.44 -13.34 -4.59
C MET A 1 12.13 -12.22 -5.35
N ASN A 2 11.38 -11.25 -5.88
CA ASN A 2 11.99 -10.13 -6.59
C ASN A 2 12.70 -9.19 -5.59
N ASN A 3 13.50 -8.25 -6.08
CA ASN A 3 14.26 -7.34 -5.21
C ASN A 3 13.34 -6.46 -4.33
N LEU A 4 12.15 -6.10 -4.83
CA LEU A 4 11.17 -5.31 -4.10
C LEU A 4 10.60 -6.09 -2.90
N ASP A 5 10.23 -7.36 -3.09
CA ASP A 5 9.71 -8.21 -2.03
C ASP A 5 10.71 -8.32 -0.87
N LYS A 6 12.01 -8.44 -1.19
CA LYS A 6 13.08 -8.52 -0.19
C LYS A 6 13.17 -7.23 0.61
N GLN A 7 13.17 -6.08 -0.06
CA GLN A 7 13.20 -4.78 0.61
C GLN A 7 11.94 -4.54 1.46
N TYR A 8 10.77 -4.91 0.95
CA TYR A 8 9.52 -4.79 1.68
C TYR A 8 9.48 -5.69 2.93
N GLN A 9 9.89 -6.96 2.81
CA GLN A 9 9.98 -7.85 3.97
C GLN A 9 11.02 -7.41 4.99
N ALA A 10 12.18 -6.91 4.53
CA ALA A 10 13.19 -6.37 5.44
C ALA A 10 12.66 -5.16 6.23
N LEU A 11 11.86 -4.30 5.60
CA LEU A 11 11.18 -3.20 6.30
C LEU A 11 10.17 -3.71 7.33
N LEU A 12 9.36 -4.72 6.97
CA LEU A 12 8.42 -5.32 7.92
C LEU A 12 9.15 -5.93 9.11
N GLN A 13 10.26 -6.62 8.89
CA GLN A 13 11.09 -7.19 9.96
C GLN A 13 11.66 -6.10 10.87
N ASP A 14 12.20 -5.02 10.30
CA ASP A 14 12.72 -3.89 11.07
C ASP A 14 11.62 -3.19 11.91
N ILE A 15 10.38 -3.11 11.40
CA ILE A 15 9.24 -2.62 12.19
C ILE A 15 8.98 -3.51 13.41
N LEU A 16 9.03 -4.84 13.23
CA LEU A 16 8.78 -5.80 14.31
C LEU A 16 9.89 -5.81 15.37
N GLU A 17 11.15 -5.64 14.95
CA GLU A 17 12.31 -5.69 15.84
C GLU A 17 12.59 -4.35 16.54
N ASN A 18 12.49 -3.24 15.81
CA ASN A 18 12.95 -1.92 16.26
C ASN A 18 11.82 -0.90 16.45
N GLY A 19 10.57 -1.28 16.18
CA GLY A 19 9.44 -0.37 16.21
C GLY A 19 8.94 -0.04 17.60
N VAL A 20 8.38 1.17 17.73
CA VAL A 20 7.75 1.66 18.97
C VAL A 20 6.23 1.55 18.85
N GLN A 21 5.59 0.98 19.88
CA GLN A 21 4.14 0.93 19.99
C GLN A 21 3.56 2.33 20.23
N LYS A 22 2.52 2.69 19.48
CA LYS A 22 1.83 3.98 19.57
C LYS A 22 0.33 3.80 19.41
N GLY A 23 -0.46 4.55 20.18
CA GLY A 23 -1.89 4.70 19.92
C GLY A 23 -2.15 5.52 18.65
N ASP A 24 -3.34 5.39 18.07
CA ASP A 24 -3.77 6.12 16.87
C ASP A 24 -5.26 6.49 16.94
N ARG A 25 -5.75 7.26 15.94
CA ARG A 25 -7.16 7.71 15.88
C ARG A 25 -8.17 6.57 15.70
N THR A 26 -7.73 5.37 15.32
CA THR A 26 -8.60 4.22 15.08
C THR A 26 -8.83 3.40 16.36
N GLY A 27 -8.01 3.63 17.40
CA GLY A 27 -8.02 2.83 18.63
C GLY A 27 -7.34 1.47 18.49
N THR A 28 -6.88 1.10 17.29
CA THR A 28 -6.14 -0.16 17.04
C THR A 28 -4.68 -0.03 17.47
N GLY A 29 -4.09 1.15 17.32
CA GLY A 29 -2.66 1.39 17.53
C GLY A 29 -1.77 0.80 16.43
N THR A 30 -0.47 1.12 16.49
CA THR A 30 0.53 0.68 15.51
C THR A 30 1.89 0.41 16.16
N ILE A 31 2.71 -0.41 15.52
CA ILE A 31 4.16 -0.48 15.76
C ILE A 31 4.83 0.30 14.62
N SER A 32 5.70 1.25 14.96
CA SER A 32 6.26 2.17 13.95
C SER A 32 7.74 2.44 14.12
N VAL A 33 8.45 2.55 12.99
CA VAL A 33 9.79 3.12 12.86
C VAL A 33 9.73 4.38 12.00
N PHE A 34 10.72 5.28 12.12
CA PHE A 34 10.76 6.53 11.37
C PHE A 34 11.84 6.52 10.28
N GLY A 35 11.54 7.14 9.13
CA GLY A 35 12.54 7.47 8.10
C GLY A 35 13.10 6.30 7.29
N ARG A 36 12.31 5.26 7.00
CA ARG A 36 12.72 4.14 6.13
C ARG A 36 12.39 4.41 4.66
N GLN A 37 13.20 3.86 3.76
CA GLN A 37 13.04 4.01 2.31
C GLN A 37 13.13 2.65 1.61
N ILE A 38 12.29 2.47 0.60
CA ILE A 38 12.37 1.37 -0.37
C ILE A 38 12.63 2.01 -1.74
N ARG A 39 13.50 1.38 -2.55
CA ARG A 39 13.80 1.86 -3.90
C ARG A 39 13.59 0.75 -4.91
N HIS A 40 12.93 1.09 -6.01
CA HIS A 40 12.72 0.19 -7.13
C HIS A 40 13.13 0.87 -8.43
N LYS A 41 13.83 0.13 -9.29
CA LYS A 41 14.21 0.59 -10.61
C LYS A 41 13.17 0.07 -11.61
N MET A 42 12.40 0.98 -12.22
CA MET A 42 11.31 0.61 -13.13
C MET A 42 11.76 -0.18 -14.37
N SER A 43 13.04 -0.09 -14.77
CA SER A 43 13.60 -0.92 -15.84
C SER A 43 13.64 -2.40 -15.49
N ASP A 44 13.61 -2.74 -14.20
CA ASP A 44 13.72 -4.11 -13.72
C ASP A 44 12.34 -4.78 -13.58
N GLY A 45 11.28 -4.09 -14.04
CA GLY A 45 9.89 -4.54 -14.03
C GLY A 45 8.97 -3.61 -13.24
N PHE A 46 7.69 -3.97 -13.16
CA PHE A 46 6.70 -3.21 -12.40
C PHE A 46 6.73 -3.60 -10.92
N PRO A 47 6.71 -2.64 -9.97
CA PRO A 47 6.87 -2.89 -8.53
C PRO A 47 5.59 -3.43 -7.88
N LEU A 48 5.12 -4.60 -8.30
CA LEU A 48 4.04 -5.33 -7.64
C LEU A 48 4.62 -6.43 -6.74
N LEU A 49 4.19 -6.45 -5.48
CA LEU A 49 4.57 -7.50 -4.54
C LEU A 49 4.08 -8.87 -5.04
N THR A 50 4.92 -9.89 -4.90
CA THR A 50 4.60 -11.25 -5.35
C THR A 50 4.29 -12.21 -4.20
N THR A 51 4.65 -11.84 -2.98
CA THR A 51 4.46 -12.67 -1.78
C THR A 51 3.01 -12.68 -1.28
N LYS A 52 2.14 -11.84 -1.85
CA LYS A 52 0.69 -11.80 -1.64
C LYS A 52 0.02 -11.42 -2.96
N LYS A 53 -1.11 -12.06 -3.28
CA LYS A 53 -1.92 -11.67 -4.44
C LYS A 53 -2.48 -10.26 -4.22
N MET A 54 -2.13 -9.33 -5.10
CA MET A 54 -2.53 -7.93 -5.00
C MET A 54 -3.81 -7.64 -5.80
N PRO A 55 -4.76 -6.83 -5.29
CA PRO A 55 -5.98 -6.45 -6.01
C PRO A 55 -5.69 -5.38 -7.07
N PHE A 56 -4.95 -5.73 -8.12
CA PHE A 56 -4.45 -4.78 -9.12
C PHE A 56 -5.56 -3.96 -9.80
N LYS A 57 -6.71 -4.58 -10.11
CA LYS A 57 -7.87 -3.87 -10.67
C LYS A 57 -8.31 -2.71 -9.77
N THR A 58 -8.43 -2.96 -8.47
CA THR A 58 -8.84 -1.95 -7.47
C THR A 58 -7.85 -0.78 -7.42
N ILE A 59 -6.54 -1.08 -7.39
CA ILE A 59 -5.47 -0.07 -7.39
C ILE A 59 -5.53 0.82 -8.64
N VAL A 60 -5.72 0.21 -9.82
CA VAL A 60 -5.85 0.96 -11.08
C VAL A 60 -7.14 1.78 -11.13
N THR A 61 -8.26 1.24 -10.67
CA THR A 61 -9.55 1.96 -10.60
C THR A 61 -9.43 3.22 -9.74
N GLU A 62 -8.79 3.13 -8.57
CA GLU A 62 -8.55 4.29 -7.70
C GLU A 62 -7.63 5.33 -8.37
N LEU A 63 -6.53 4.89 -9.01
CA LEU A 63 -5.65 5.82 -9.72
C LEU A 63 -6.37 6.55 -10.85
N LEU A 64 -7.21 5.86 -11.62
CA LEU A 64 -8.01 6.49 -12.67
C LEU A 64 -9.02 7.50 -12.10
N TRP A 65 -9.61 7.22 -10.94
CA TRP A 65 -10.49 8.15 -10.24
C TRP A 65 -9.74 9.44 -9.85
N PHE A 66 -8.52 9.32 -9.28
CA PHE A 66 -7.68 10.48 -8.97
C PHE A 66 -7.28 11.27 -10.22
N LEU A 67 -6.87 10.60 -11.31
CA LEU A 67 -6.47 11.27 -12.55
C LEU A 67 -7.64 12.01 -13.24
N ARG A 68 -8.88 11.62 -12.96
CA ARG A 68 -10.08 12.33 -13.41
C ARG A 68 -10.38 13.59 -12.57
N GLY A 69 -9.69 13.78 -11.44
CA GLY A 69 -9.99 14.84 -10.49
C GLY A 69 -11.35 14.66 -9.80
N ASP A 70 -11.89 13.45 -9.80
CA ASP A 70 -13.18 13.15 -9.20
C ASP A 70 -13.01 12.93 -7.69
N THR A 71 -14.00 13.36 -6.91
CA THR A 71 -14.07 13.17 -5.45
C THR A 71 -15.32 12.40 -5.05
N ASN A 72 -16.18 12.03 -6.00
CA ASN A 72 -17.37 11.24 -5.76
C ASN A 72 -17.04 9.74 -5.85
N ILE A 73 -17.33 8.98 -4.77
CA ILE A 73 -17.08 7.53 -4.70
C ILE A 73 -17.95 6.71 -5.67
N LYS A 74 -18.99 7.30 -6.28
CA LYS A 74 -19.87 6.59 -7.22
C LYS A 74 -19.09 5.91 -8.35
N PHE A 75 -18.06 6.57 -8.90
CA PHE A 75 -17.21 5.96 -9.92
C PHE A 75 -16.51 4.68 -9.41
N LEU A 76 -16.06 4.69 -8.15
CA LEU A 76 -15.42 3.53 -7.54
C LEU A 76 -16.43 2.38 -7.36
N VAL A 77 -17.59 2.67 -6.75
CA VAL A 77 -18.67 1.70 -6.51
C VAL A 77 -19.18 1.08 -7.82
N ASP A 78 -19.43 1.90 -8.84
CA ASP A 78 -19.87 1.44 -10.17
C ASP A 78 -18.83 0.53 -10.85
N ASN A 79 -17.55 0.65 -10.47
CA ASN A 79 -16.45 -0.21 -10.93
C ASN A 79 -16.11 -1.36 -9.95
N ASN A 80 -16.99 -1.62 -8.98
CA ASN A 80 -16.84 -2.64 -7.93
C ASN A 80 -15.56 -2.44 -7.09
N CYS A 81 -15.26 -1.18 -6.75
CA CYS A 81 -14.16 -0.77 -5.88
C CYS A 81 -14.74 -0.11 -4.61
N HIS A 82 -14.56 -0.78 -3.47
CA HIS A 82 -15.20 -0.45 -2.18
C HIS A 82 -14.19 -0.03 -1.09
N ILE A 83 -13.00 0.40 -1.48
CA ILE A 83 -11.90 0.72 -0.54
C ILE A 83 -12.11 2.06 0.21
N TRP A 84 -13.07 2.88 -0.24
CA TRP A 84 -13.43 4.18 0.32
C TRP A 84 -14.85 4.19 0.93
N ASP A 85 -15.43 3.02 1.22
CA ASP A 85 -16.79 2.89 1.79
C ASP A 85 -16.86 3.20 3.29
N GLY A 86 -15.70 3.21 3.97
CA GLY A 86 -15.58 3.30 5.42
C GLY A 86 -15.80 4.68 6.02
#